data_AF-A0A8E5NIB0-F1
#
_entry.id   AF-A0A8E5NIB0-F1
#
_cell.length_a   1.000
_cell.length_b   1.000
_cell.length_c   1.000
_cell.angle_alpha   90.00
_cell.angle_beta   90.00
_cell.angle_gamma   90.00
#
_symmetry.space_group_name_H-M   'P 1'
#
loop_
_entity.id
_entity.type
_entity.pdbx_description
1 polymer ?
#
loop_
_entity_poly.entity_id
_entity_poly.type
_entity_poly.pdbx_seq_one_letter_code
_entity_poly.pdbx_strand_id
1 'polypeptide(L)'
;MARIVYSASLLLVLLVHSGASIRVKRQEDAKKDDSFEVELCKDKDAGEWFRLVAGEGDNCRDVIQCTSSGLQAIRCPAGLYFDIEKQTCDWKDAVKNCKLKNKERKIKPLLYTDEPLCQDGFLACGDGACIERGLFCNGEKDCTDGSDENTCDNDNDPNRAPPCDPTVCVLPDCFCSEDGTAIPGDLPASEVPQMITVTFDDAINNNNIELYKEIFNGKRKNPNGCDMKATFFVSHKYTNYSAVQEMHRKGHEIAVHSITHNDDEQFWSNATVDDWAKEMAGTRIIIEKFANLTDNSVVGVRAPYLRVGGNNQFTMMEEQAFLYDSTITAPLSNPPLWPYTMYFRMPHRCHGNLQHCPTRSHAVWEMVMNELDRREDPQFDEYLPGCAMVDSCSNILTGDQFYNFLNHNFNRHYNKNRAPLGLYFHAAWLKNNPEFLDAFLYWIDEILESHKDVYFVTMTQVIQWIQNPRTIQEVKNFEPWREKCVVEGRPACWVPHSCKLTSKELPGETINLQTCVRCPNNYPWVNDPTGDGFF
;
A
#
# COMPACT_ATOMS: atom_id res chain seq x y z
N MET A 1 10.07 26.12 -76.69
CA MET A 1 9.07 26.26 -77.78
C MET A 1 7.93 27.12 -77.27
N ALA A 2 7.55 28.13 -78.06
CA ALA A 2 6.60 29.17 -77.72
C ALA A 2 5.13 28.70 -77.77
N ARG A 3 4.24 29.41 -77.05
CA ARG A 3 3.01 30.11 -77.54
C ARG A 3 1.89 30.14 -76.47
N ILE A 4 1.42 31.29 -75.96
CA ILE A 4 0.46 32.33 -76.46
C ILE A 4 -0.91 32.16 -75.75
N VAL A 5 -1.40 33.07 -74.87
CA VAL A 5 -2.18 34.35 -74.98
C VAL A 5 -3.71 34.19 -74.69
N TYR A 6 -4.28 35.23 -74.07
CA TYR A 6 -5.68 35.72 -73.93
C TYR A 6 -6.37 35.39 -72.59
N SER A 7 -6.65 36.33 -71.67
CA SER A 7 -7.43 37.59 -71.69
C SER A 7 -8.94 37.40 -71.81
N ALA A 8 -9.70 37.73 -70.74
CA ALA A 8 -10.90 38.58 -70.81
C ALA A 8 -11.45 38.92 -69.40
N SER A 9 -11.64 40.21 -69.18
CA SER A 9 -12.27 40.88 -68.04
C SER A 9 -13.80 40.80 -68.08
N LEU A 10 -14.47 40.99 -66.93
CA LEU A 10 -15.71 41.78 -66.90
C LEU A 10 -15.92 42.48 -65.55
N LEU A 11 -16.26 43.77 -65.64
CA LEU A 11 -16.44 44.79 -64.61
C LEU A 11 -17.68 44.55 -63.71
N LEU A 12 -17.67 45.14 -62.51
CA LEU A 12 -18.77 46.03 -62.08
C LEU A 12 -18.34 47.02 -60.96
N VAL A 13 -18.20 48.29 -61.37
CA VAL A 13 -18.66 49.58 -60.77
C VAL A 13 -18.23 50.02 -59.35
N LEU A 14 -17.59 51.21 -59.34
CA LEU A 14 -17.31 52.15 -58.24
C LEU A 14 -18.57 52.91 -57.76
N LEU A 15 -18.64 53.29 -56.47
CA LEU A 15 -18.63 54.72 -56.02
C LEU A 15 -18.75 54.90 -54.49
N VAL A 16 -17.65 55.43 -53.93
CA VAL A 16 -17.41 56.33 -52.78
C VAL A 16 -18.63 56.97 -52.10
N HIS A 17 -18.65 57.02 -50.75
CA HIS A 17 -18.87 58.24 -49.94
C HIS A 17 -18.32 58.11 -48.51
N SER A 18 -17.46 59.07 -48.15
CA SER A 18 -16.85 59.30 -46.85
C SER A 18 -17.77 60.06 -45.88
N GLY A 19 -17.76 59.72 -44.60
CA GLY A 19 -18.30 60.63 -43.57
C GLY A 19 -18.53 60.04 -42.17
N ALA A 20 -17.66 60.46 -41.25
CA ALA A 20 -17.86 60.60 -39.80
C ALA A 20 -17.90 59.34 -38.88
N SER A 21 -17.01 59.40 -37.88
CA SER A 21 -16.93 58.51 -36.71
C SER A 21 -18.24 58.43 -35.94
N ILE A 22 -18.66 57.21 -35.59
CA ILE A 22 -19.40 56.94 -34.35
C ILE A 22 -18.69 55.79 -33.64
N ARG A 23 -18.02 56.16 -32.54
CA ARG A 23 -17.37 55.25 -31.60
C ARG A 23 -18.48 54.59 -30.77
N VAL A 24 -18.92 53.39 -31.17
CA VAL A 24 -19.91 52.60 -30.39
C VAL A 24 -19.20 51.48 -29.62
N LYS A 25 -19.21 51.66 -28.29
CA LYS A 25 -19.02 50.71 -27.19
C LYS A 25 -18.41 49.33 -27.49
N ARG A 26 -17.11 49.19 -27.18
CA ARG A 26 -16.44 47.91 -26.86
C ARG A 26 -16.08 47.88 -25.37
N GLN A 27 -17.05 48.21 -24.51
CA GLN A 27 -16.81 48.40 -23.08
C GLN A 27 -17.90 47.76 -22.18
N GLU A 28 -18.96 47.19 -22.76
CA GLU A 28 -20.00 46.47 -22.01
C GLU A 28 -19.80 44.95 -21.97
N ASP A 29 -19.15 44.34 -22.98
CA ASP A 29 -18.93 42.87 -23.00
C ASP A 29 -17.83 42.41 -22.02
N ALA A 30 -16.73 43.17 -21.90
CA ALA A 30 -15.62 42.81 -20.99
C ALA A 30 -16.01 42.86 -19.50
N LYS A 31 -17.03 43.66 -19.12
CA LYS A 31 -17.53 43.72 -17.74
C LYS A 31 -18.46 42.57 -17.38
N LYS A 32 -19.08 41.92 -18.37
CA LYS A 32 -19.96 40.76 -18.17
C LYS A 32 -19.17 39.48 -18.01
N ASP A 33 -18.11 39.29 -18.81
CA ASP A 33 -17.22 38.12 -18.71
C ASP A 33 -16.48 38.08 -17.37
N ASP A 34 -15.93 39.22 -16.91
CA ASP A 34 -15.33 39.32 -15.57
C ASP A 34 -16.33 38.96 -14.46
N SER A 35 -17.61 39.34 -14.59
CA SER A 35 -18.61 39.03 -13.57
C SER A 35 -19.01 37.55 -13.54
N PHE A 36 -19.05 36.90 -14.71
CA PHE A 36 -19.41 35.49 -14.83
C PHE A 36 -18.27 34.58 -14.36
N GLU A 37 -17.02 34.91 -14.71
CA GLU A 37 -15.84 34.18 -14.22
C GLU A 37 -15.70 34.31 -12.70
N VAL A 38 -15.89 35.51 -12.15
CA VAL A 38 -15.86 35.73 -10.69
C VAL A 38 -16.97 34.94 -9.99
N GLU A 39 -18.17 34.87 -10.54
CA GLU A 39 -19.28 34.12 -9.93
C GLU A 39 -19.10 32.60 -10.06
N LEU A 40 -18.54 32.12 -11.18
CA LEU A 40 -18.23 30.71 -11.39
C LEU A 40 -17.08 30.21 -10.50
N CYS A 41 -16.11 31.08 -10.25
CA CYS A 41 -14.91 30.78 -9.46
C CYS A 41 -15.01 31.12 -7.97
N LYS A 42 -16.08 31.81 -7.54
CA LYS A 42 -16.28 32.26 -6.15
C LYS A 42 -16.19 31.12 -5.13
N ASP A 43 -16.71 29.96 -5.53
CA ASP A 43 -16.79 28.76 -4.72
C ASP A 43 -15.89 27.64 -5.27
N LYS A 44 -14.68 27.97 -5.74
CA LYS A 44 -13.67 27.01 -6.21
C LYS A 44 -12.34 27.20 -5.50
N ASP A 45 -11.69 26.10 -5.13
CA ASP A 45 -10.36 26.17 -4.53
C ASP A 45 -9.30 26.51 -5.60
N ALA A 46 -8.19 27.10 -5.17
CA ALA A 46 -7.10 27.44 -6.09
C ALA A 46 -6.54 26.16 -6.73
N GLY A 47 -6.66 26.05 -8.05
CA GLY A 47 -6.20 24.86 -8.78
C GLY A 47 -7.23 23.72 -8.88
N GLU A 48 -8.50 23.94 -8.50
CA GLU A 48 -9.57 22.93 -8.63
C GLU A 48 -10.11 22.83 -10.07
N TRP A 49 -10.17 21.61 -10.60
CA TRP A 49 -10.84 21.26 -11.85
C TRP A 49 -12.30 20.86 -11.60
N PHE A 50 -13.22 21.41 -12.37
CA PHE A 50 -14.65 21.18 -12.28
C PHE A 50 -15.31 21.12 -13.67
N ARG A 51 -16.51 20.53 -13.76
CA ARG A 51 -17.26 20.39 -15.03
C ARG A 51 -18.31 21.48 -15.17
N LEU A 52 -18.37 22.12 -16.33
CA LEU A 52 -19.47 23.01 -16.71
C LEU A 52 -20.79 22.24 -16.93
N VAL A 53 -20.68 21.07 -17.56
CA VAL A 53 -21.80 20.21 -17.94
C VAL A 53 -21.59 18.81 -17.38
N ALA A 54 -22.53 18.34 -16.56
CA ALA A 54 -22.54 16.96 -16.10
C ALA A 54 -23.16 16.07 -17.18
N GLY A 55 -22.59 14.89 -17.39
CA GLY A 55 -23.12 13.95 -18.38
C GLY A 55 -22.12 12.88 -18.77
N GLU A 56 -22.61 11.87 -19.48
CA GLU A 56 -21.81 10.75 -20.00
C GLU A 56 -21.16 11.13 -21.35
N GLY A 57 -20.18 10.34 -21.80
CA GLY A 57 -19.49 10.58 -23.06
C GLY A 57 -18.41 11.66 -22.94
N ASP A 58 -18.35 12.58 -23.90
CA ASP A 58 -17.31 13.61 -23.94
C ASP A 58 -17.42 14.64 -22.82
N ASN A 59 -18.62 14.86 -22.26
CA ASN A 59 -18.82 15.77 -21.13
C ASN A 59 -18.11 15.31 -19.84
N CYS A 60 -17.86 14.01 -19.68
CA CYS A 60 -17.11 13.51 -18.54
C CYS A 60 -15.58 13.69 -18.69
N ARG A 61 -15.12 14.10 -19.88
CA ARG A 61 -13.70 14.33 -20.20
C ARG A 61 -13.27 15.78 -20.03
N ASP A 62 -14.23 16.70 -20.11
CA ASP A 62 -13.99 18.14 -20.19
C ASP A 62 -14.12 18.78 -18.82
N VAL A 63 -13.03 19.38 -18.34
CA VAL A 63 -13.01 20.12 -17.08
C VAL A 63 -12.32 21.46 -17.23
N ILE A 64 -12.66 22.38 -16.34
CA ILE A 64 -12.12 23.73 -16.28
C ILE A 64 -11.58 24.04 -14.89
N GLN A 65 -10.61 24.94 -14.81
CA GLN A 65 -9.99 25.41 -13.57
C GLN A 65 -9.92 26.93 -13.60
N CYS A 66 -10.09 27.54 -12.43
CA CYS A 66 -9.92 28.97 -12.23
C CYS A 66 -8.45 29.29 -11.96
N THR A 67 -7.83 30.14 -12.79
CA THR A 67 -6.45 30.60 -12.60
C THR A 67 -6.41 32.13 -12.48
N SER A 68 -5.29 32.67 -12.02
CA SER A 68 -5.05 34.13 -11.99
C SER A 68 -5.11 34.80 -13.37
N SER A 69 -5.04 33.99 -14.44
CA SER A 69 -5.05 34.43 -15.85
C SER A 69 -6.39 34.16 -16.54
N GLY A 70 -7.43 33.72 -15.81
CA GLY A 70 -8.75 33.36 -16.34
C GLY A 70 -9.06 31.86 -16.26
N LEU A 71 -10.12 31.43 -16.94
CA LEU A 71 -10.53 30.02 -17.00
C LEU A 71 -9.61 29.20 -17.92
N GLN A 72 -9.05 28.11 -17.41
CA GLN A 72 -8.28 27.14 -18.18
C GLN A 72 -9.10 25.86 -18.36
N ALA A 73 -9.12 25.29 -19.57
CA ALA A 73 -9.83 24.04 -19.85
C ALA A 73 -8.86 22.93 -20.24
N ILE A 74 -9.13 21.71 -19.79
CA ILE A 74 -8.47 20.49 -20.27
C ILE A 74 -9.52 19.46 -20.68
N ARG A 75 -9.12 18.59 -21.61
CA ARG A 75 -9.88 17.43 -22.04
C ARG A 75 -9.03 16.19 -21.85
N CYS A 76 -9.55 15.20 -21.13
CA CYS A 76 -8.85 13.92 -20.96
C CYS A 76 -8.62 13.21 -22.31
N PRO A 77 -7.48 12.51 -22.49
CA PRO A 77 -7.21 11.69 -23.68
C PRO A 77 -8.32 10.68 -24.01
N ALA A 78 -8.35 10.20 -25.25
CA ALA A 78 -9.36 9.24 -25.68
C ALA A 78 -9.24 7.94 -24.88
N GLY A 79 -10.34 7.50 -24.26
CA GLY A 79 -10.36 6.30 -23.40
C GLY A 79 -10.30 6.61 -21.90
N LEU A 80 -10.07 7.87 -21.51
CA LEU A 80 -10.06 8.31 -20.11
C LEU A 80 -11.21 9.28 -19.83
N TYR A 81 -11.71 9.26 -18.60
CA TYR A 81 -12.66 10.23 -18.02
C TYR A 81 -11.99 11.00 -16.89
N PHE A 82 -12.40 12.25 -16.67
CA PHE A 82 -11.86 13.02 -15.55
C PHE A 82 -12.57 12.58 -14.28
N ASP A 83 -11.86 12.24 -13.22
CA ASP A 83 -12.42 11.99 -11.90
C ASP A 83 -12.42 13.29 -11.09
N ILE A 84 -13.60 13.81 -10.75
CA ILE A 84 -13.75 15.08 -10.00
C ILE A 84 -13.21 14.99 -8.57
N GLU A 85 -13.21 13.82 -7.95
CA GLU A 85 -12.70 13.69 -6.58
C GLU A 85 -11.18 13.59 -6.57
N LYS A 86 -10.63 12.75 -7.46
CA LYS A 86 -9.17 12.57 -7.63
C LYS A 86 -8.48 13.72 -8.35
N GLN A 87 -9.24 14.58 -9.03
CA GLN A 87 -8.73 15.69 -9.82
C GLN A 87 -7.75 15.24 -10.93
N THR A 88 -7.99 14.06 -11.53
CA THR A 88 -7.13 13.47 -12.57
C THR A 88 -7.94 12.71 -13.62
N CYS A 89 -7.34 12.44 -14.78
CA CYS A 89 -7.91 11.57 -15.82
C CYS A 89 -7.66 10.10 -15.48
N ASP A 90 -8.73 9.31 -15.33
CA ASP A 90 -8.69 7.89 -15.02
C ASP A 90 -9.48 7.08 -16.07
N TRP A 91 -9.36 5.76 -16.06
CA TRP A 91 -10.04 4.88 -16.99
C TRP A 91 -11.56 5.00 -16.87
N LYS A 92 -12.28 4.95 -18.00
CA LYS A 92 -13.74 5.14 -18.04
C LYS A 92 -14.51 4.29 -17.03
N ASP A 93 -14.06 3.05 -16.83
CA ASP A 93 -14.72 2.11 -15.93
C ASP A 93 -14.49 2.43 -14.45
N ALA A 94 -13.37 3.10 -14.12
CA ALA A 94 -13.02 3.53 -12.77
C ALA A 94 -13.74 4.82 -12.36
N VAL A 95 -14.09 5.69 -13.32
CA VAL A 95 -14.75 6.97 -13.03
C VAL A 95 -16.26 6.80 -12.89
N LYS A 96 -16.76 6.83 -11.64
CA LYS A 96 -18.20 6.76 -11.34
C LYS A 96 -18.88 8.11 -11.14
N ASN A 97 -18.10 9.20 -11.06
CA ASN A 97 -18.61 10.53 -10.69
C ASN A 97 -18.89 11.47 -11.88
N CYS A 98 -19.07 10.96 -13.11
CA CYS A 98 -19.36 11.75 -14.33
C CYS A 98 -20.59 12.69 -14.23
N LYS A 99 -21.51 12.38 -13.30
CA LYS A 99 -22.74 13.16 -13.07
C LYS A 99 -22.54 14.34 -12.12
N LEU A 100 -21.40 14.41 -11.44
CA LEU A 100 -21.05 15.54 -10.58
C LEU A 100 -20.44 16.67 -11.40
N LYS A 101 -20.67 17.92 -10.98
CA LYS A 101 -20.05 19.10 -11.60
C LYS A 101 -18.88 19.66 -10.81
N ASN A 102 -18.99 19.61 -9.50
CA ASN A 102 -18.01 20.16 -8.57
C ASN A 102 -17.62 19.07 -7.58
N LYS A 103 -16.45 19.21 -6.98
CA LYS A 103 -16.07 18.43 -5.82
C LYS A 103 -17.00 18.78 -4.66
N GLU A 104 -17.43 17.77 -3.89
CA GLU A 104 -18.25 18.01 -2.71
C GLU A 104 -17.45 18.78 -1.67
N ARG A 105 -17.97 19.93 -1.24
CA ARG A 105 -17.33 20.78 -0.22
C ARG A 105 -17.70 20.27 1.15
N LYS A 106 -16.72 19.67 1.81
CA LYS A 106 -16.80 19.24 3.19
C LYS A 106 -16.64 20.46 4.11
N ILE A 107 -17.54 20.60 5.08
CA ILE A 107 -17.46 21.68 6.09
C ILE A 107 -16.25 21.40 6.97
N LYS A 108 -15.35 22.37 7.11
CA LYS A 108 -14.13 22.22 7.90
C LYS A 108 -14.39 22.63 9.35
N PRO A 109 -13.74 21.97 10.32
CA PRO A 109 -13.84 22.35 11.71
C PRO A 109 -13.03 23.62 12.01
N LEU A 110 -13.39 24.32 13.09
CA LEU A 110 -12.81 25.60 13.48
C LEU A 110 -11.62 25.40 14.43
N LEU A 111 -10.63 24.62 13.99
CA LEU A 111 -9.47 24.21 14.81
C LEU A 111 -8.42 25.32 15.00
N TYR A 112 -8.33 26.26 14.06
CA TYR A 112 -7.34 27.35 14.06
C TYR A 112 -8.04 28.70 14.07
N THR A 113 -8.30 29.23 15.26
CA THR A 113 -8.96 30.52 15.50
C THR A 113 -8.05 31.44 16.31
N ASP A 114 -8.20 32.76 16.15
CA ASP A 114 -7.38 33.77 16.84
C ASP A 114 -7.54 33.69 18.38
N GLU A 115 -8.70 33.24 18.85
CA GLU A 115 -9.00 32.94 20.25
C GLU A 115 -9.63 31.53 20.34
N PRO A 116 -9.24 30.70 21.32
CA PRO A 116 -9.78 29.35 21.46
C PRO A 116 -11.28 29.38 21.75
N LEU A 117 -12.08 28.81 20.83
CA LEU A 117 -13.54 28.71 20.96
C LEU A 117 -14.00 27.73 22.03
N CYS A 118 -13.20 26.70 22.31
CA CYS A 118 -13.51 25.59 23.22
C CYS A 118 -12.50 25.50 24.37
N GLN A 119 -12.90 24.85 25.47
CA GLN A 119 -12.03 24.56 26.60
C GLN A 119 -10.98 23.50 26.25
N ASP A 120 -9.90 23.41 27.05
CA ASP A 120 -8.87 22.39 26.89
C ASP A 120 -9.49 20.98 26.88
N GLY A 121 -9.13 20.19 25.85
CA GLY A 121 -9.68 18.85 25.64
C GLY A 121 -10.92 18.80 24.73
N PHE A 122 -11.48 19.95 24.33
CA PHE A 122 -12.57 20.05 23.37
C PHE A 122 -12.14 20.78 22.10
N LEU A 123 -12.71 20.41 20.96
CA LEU A 123 -12.43 20.98 19.64
C LEU A 123 -13.75 21.47 19.00
N ALA A 124 -13.65 22.55 18.21
CA ALA A 124 -14.80 23.21 17.61
C ALA A 124 -15.16 22.61 16.23
N CYS A 125 -16.40 22.15 16.10
CA CYS A 125 -17.06 21.84 14.84
C CYS A 125 -17.17 23.10 13.94
N GLY A 126 -17.50 22.91 12.66
CA GLY A 126 -17.70 23.97 11.68
C GLY A 126 -18.88 24.89 12.00
N ASP A 127 -19.88 24.38 12.74
CA ASP A 127 -21.01 25.12 13.29
C ASP A 127 -20.69 25.85 14.62
N GLY A 128 -19.48 25.66 15.16
CA GLY A 128 -19.02 26.24 16.42
C GLY A 128 -19.37 25.44 17.67
N ALA A 129 -20.01 24.26 17.55
CA ALA A 129 -20.22 23.37 18.67
C ALA A 129 -18.89 22.76 19.15
N CYS A 130 -18.73 22.59 20.47
CA CYS A 130 -17.53 21.97 21.06
C CYS A 130 -17.80 20.50 21.39
N ILE A 131 -17.02 19.59 20.82
CA ILE A 131 -17.05 18.16 21.15
C ILE A 131 -15.68 17.71 21.67
N GLU A 132 -15.62 16.55 22.34
CA GLU A 132 -14.37 16.04 22.89
C GLU A 132 -13.34 15.78 21.79
N ARG A 133 -12.07 16.10 22.06
CA ARG A 133 -10.99 15.96 21.08
C ARG A 133 -10.89 14.55 20.51
N GLY A 134 -11.14 13.51 21.31
CA GLY A 134 -11.07 12.11 20.86
C GLY A 134 -12.13 11.72 19.83
N LEU A 135 -13.21 12.50 19.71
CA LEU A 135 -14.30 12.28 18.75
C LEU A 135 -13.97 12.80 17.35
N PHE A 136 -12.93 13.62 17.20
CA PHE A 136 -12.49 14.06 15.87
C PHE A 136 -11.73 12.99 15.11
N CYS A 137 -12.13 12.66 13.90
CA CYS A 137 -11.51 11.67 13.01
C CYS A 137 -11.62 10.23 13.52
N ASN A 138 -12.72 9.91 14.20
CA ASN A 138 -13.00 8.58 14.75
C ASN A 138 -13.83 7.70 13.80
N GLY A 139 -14.25 8.22 12.63
CA GLY A 139 -15.10 7.55 11.67
C GLY A 139 -16.61 7.69 11.92
N GLU A 140 -17.02 8.34 13.01
CA GLU A 140 -18.41 8.63 13.37
C GLU A 140 -18.69 10.13 13.23
N LYS A 141 -19.92 10.49 12.82
CA LYS A 141 -20.31 11.91 12.72
C LYS A 141 -20.88 12.37 14.05
N ASP A 142 -20.03 12.93 14.90
CA ASP A 142 -20.38 13.49 16.20
C ASP A 142 -20.78 14.97 16.10
N CYS A 143 -20.17 15.73 15.18
CA CYS A 143 -20.63 17.08 14.86
C CYS A 143 -21.97 17.04 14.10
N THR A 144 -22.86 18.00 14.37
CA THR A 144 -24.16 18.09 13.67
C THR A 144 -23.99 18.37 12.18
N ASP A 145 -22.90 19.04 11.80
CA ASP A 145 -22.50 19.33 10.43
C ASP A 145 -21.50 18.31 9.83
N GLY A 146 -21.09 17.29 10.62
CA GLY A 146 -20.11 16.27 10.26
C GLY A 146 -18.71 16.81 9.93
N SER A 147 -18.35 17.98 10.46
CA SER A 147 -17.05 18.63 10.23
C SER A 147 -15.86 17.97 10.91
N ASP A 148 -16.10 17.21 11.96
CA ASP A 148 -15.16 16.36 12.68
C ASP A 148 -14.45 15.32 11.78
N GLU A 149 -15.16 14.76 10.81
CA GLU A 149 -14.64 13.71 9.91
C GLU A 149 -14.12 14.24 8.57
N ASN A 150 -14.04 15.56 8.43
CA ASN A 150 -13.77 16.21 7.15
C ASN A 150 -12.31 16.63 6.97
N THR A 151 -11.50 16.64 8.04
CA THR A 151 -10.08 17.03 8.03
C THR A 151 -9.21 15.99 8.71
N CYS A 152 -9.31 14.73 8.25
CA CYS A 152 -8.62 13.57 8.82
C CYS A 152 -7.45 13.08 7.97
N ASP A 153 -6.80 14.01 7.27
CA ASP A 153 -5.58 13.73 6.52
C ASP A 153 -4.32 13.90 7.40
N ASN A 154 -3.18 13.40 6.94
CA ASN A 154 -1.90 13.45 7.66
C ASN A 154 -1.47 14.88 8.09
N ASP A 155 -1.94 15.92 7.39
CA ASP A 155 -1.54 17.30 7.64
C ASP A 155 -2.52 18.07 8.53
N ASN A 156 -3.80 17.68 8.54
CA ASN A 156 -4.89 18.42 9.17
C ASN A 156 -5.56 17.67 10.33
N ASP A 157 -5.28 16.38 10.55
CA ASP A 157 -5.85 15.62 11.66
C ASP A 157 -5.41 16.23 13.01
N PRO A 158 -6.36 16.68 13.87
CA PRO A 158 -6.04 17.28 15.16
C PRO A 158 -5.43 16.29 16.16
N ASN A 159 -5.65 14.99 15.98
CA ASN A 159 -5.16 13.88 16.80
C ASN A 159 -3.99 13.15 16.16
N ARG A 160 -3.36 13.75 15.14
CA ARG A 160 -2.20 13.16 14.49
C ARG A 160 -1.07 12.88 15.49
N ALA A 161 -0.38 11.77 15.25
CA ALA A 161 0.84 11.43 15.95
C ALA A 161 1.87 12.56 15.77
N PRO A 162 2.63 12.90 16.83
CA PRO A 162 3.70 13.88 16.70
C PRO A 162 4.82 13.36 15.79
N PRO A 163 5.67 14.24 15.23
CA PRO A 163 6.92 13.82 14.60
C PRO A 163 7.80 13.02 15.58
N CYS A 164 8.65 12.14 15.04
CA CYS A 164 9.53 11.30 15.84
C CYS A 164 10.30 12.11 16.91
N ASP A 165 10.19 11.67 18.17
CA ASP A 165 10.99 12.16 19.28
C ASP A 165 11.90 11.02 19.79
N PRO A 166 13.19 11.01 19.41
CA PRO A 166 14.13 9.98 19.84
C PRO A 166 14.38 9.92 21.35
N THR A 167 13.98 10.95 22.12
CA THR A 167 14.12 10.95 23.58
C THR A 167 13.03 10.13 24.28
N VAL A 168 11.87 10.01 23.64
CA VAL A 168 10.72 9.23 24.12
C VAL A 168 10.66 7.86 23.44
N CYS A 169 10.96 7.80 22.14
CA CYS A 169 10.96 6.56 21.37
C CYS A 169 12.25 5.78 21.57
N VAL A 170 12.25 4.85 22.52
CA VAL A 170 13.42 4.05 22.88
C VAL A 170 13.19 2.56 22.64
N LEU A 171 14.24 1.87 22.18
CA LEU A 171 14.26 0.42 22.02
C LEU A 171 14.13 -0.28 23.39
N PRO A 172 13.49 -1.46 23.46
CA PRO A 172 13.00 -2.28 22.34
C PRO A 172 11.57 -1.95 21.88
N ASP A 173 10.83 -1.13 22.62
CA ASP A 173 9.39 -0.99 22.40
C ASP A 173 9.05 0.00 21.28
N CYS A 174 9.90 0.99 21.03
CA CYS A 174 9.71 2.03 20.02
C CYS A 174 10.99 2.24 19.20
N PHE A 175 10.82 2.40 17.89
CA PHE A 175 11.90 2.86 17.01
C PHE A 175 11.35 3.82 15.95
N CYS A 176 11.97 4.99 15.85
CA CYS A 176 11.71 5.96 14.79
C CYS A 176 12.97 6.80 14.53
N SER A 177 13.00 7.44 13.36
CA SER A 177 13.92 8.54 13.06
C SER A 177 13.18 9.59 12.23
N GLU A 178 13.76 10.79 12.10
CA GLU A 178 13.11 11.92 11.43
C GLU A 178 12.65 11.59 10.00
N ASP A 179 13.48 10.86 9.26
CA ASP A 179 13.26 10.48 7.86
C ASP A 179 13.18 8.97 7.63
N GLY A 180 13.24 8.16 8.71
CA GLY A 180 13.16 6.70 8.63
C GLY A 180 14.42 6.02 8.13
N THR A 181 15.53 6.74 7.93
CA THR A 181 16.76 6.19 7.32
C THR A 181 17.83 5.78 8.33
N ALA A 182 17.71 6.22 9.59
CA ALA A 182 18.68 5.94 10.63
C ALA A 182 18.74 4.45 10.97
N ILE A 183 19.93 3.97 11.32
CA ILE A 183 20.16 2.56 11.69
C ILE A 183 19.82 2.36 13.17
N PRO A 184 19.06 1.31 13.53
CA PRO A 184 18.79 0.95 14.92
C PRO A 184 20.07 0.78 15.76
N GLY A 185 20.08 1.39 16.95
CA GLY A 185 21.22 1.37 17.86
C GLY A 185 22.43 2.22 17.41
N ASP A 186 22.28 3.06 16.39
CA ASP A 186 23.33 3.91 15.83
C ASP A 186 24.59 3.13 15.42
N LEU A 187 24.40 1.87 14.97
CA LEU A 187 25.48 1.05 14.47
C LEU A 187 26.01 1.61 13.13
N PRO A 188 27.33 1.57 12.88
CA PRO A 188 27.86 1.94 11.58
C PRO A 188 27.37 0.93 10.53
N ALA A 189 26.96 1.42 9.35
CA ALA A 189 26.39 0.58 8.29
C ALA A 189 27.27 -0.62 7.92
N SER A 190 28.60 -0.50 7.99
CA SER A 190 29.54 -1.59 7.72
C SER A 190 29.48 -2.74 8.72
N GLU A 191 28.90 -2.54 9.90
CA GLU A 191 28.76 -3.56 10.94
C GLU A 191 27.35 -4.14 11.04
N VAL A 192 26.39 -3.62 10.26
CA VAL A 192 25.01 -4.11 10.24
C VAL A 192 24.88 -5.31 9.30
N PRO A 193 24.31 -6.44 9.71
CA PRO A 193 24.00 -7.51 8.77
C PRO A 193 22.94 -7.04 7.77
N GLN A 194 23.18 -7.26 6.47
CA GLN A 194 22.16 -6.98 5.46
C GLN A 194 21.07 -8.04 5.56
N MET A 195 19.90 -7.63 6.01
CA MET A 195 18.72 -8.48 6.10
C MET A 195 17.97 -8.48 4.77
N ILE A 196 17.50 -9.65 4.34
CA ILE A 196 16.65 -9.84 3.17
C ILE A 196 15.42 -10.60 3.61
N THR A 197 14.24 -10.02 3.41
CA THR A 197 12.96 -10.63 3.74
C THR A 197 12.26 -11.05 2.45
N VAL A 198 12.32 -12.35 2.16
CA VAL A 198 11.57 -12.95 1.05
C VAL A 198 10.16 -13.26 1.54
N THR A 199 9.15 -12.77 0.85
CA THR A 199 7.75 -13.05 1.21
C THR A 199 6.97 -13.65 0.06
N PHE A 200 5.98 -14.46 0.43
CA PHE A 200 4.98 -14.99 -0.48
C PHE A 200 3.59 -14.65 0.03
N ASP A 201 2.81 -14.01 -0.82
CA ASP A 201 1.44 -13.67 -0.52
C ASP A 201 0.50 -14.75 -1.11
N ASP A 202 -0.76 -14.73 -0.67
CA ASP A 202 -1.84 -15.65 -1.04
C ASP A 202 -1.79 -17.09 -0.49
N ALA A 203 -2.73 -17.90 -0.95
CA ALA A 203 -2.99 -19.25 -0.50
C ALA A 203 -1.80 -20.21 -0.73
N ILE A 204 -1.48 -21.01 0.28
CA ILE A 204 -0.50 -22.09 0.19
C ILE A 204 -1.22 -23.39 -0.15
N ASN A 205 -0.95 -23.97 -1.32
CA ASN A 205 -1.57 -25.23 -1.74
C ASN A 205 -0.71 -25.97 -2.79
N ASN A 206 -1.27 -27.01 -3.41
CA ASN A 206 -0.55 -27.83 -4.38
C ASN A 206 -0.02 -27.03 -5.60
N ASN A 207 -0.51 -25.81 -5.83
CA ASN A 207 0.03 -24.95 -6.86
C ASN A 207 1.44 -24.46 -6.53
N ASN A 208 1.81 -24.29 -5.26
CA ASN A 208 3.08 -23.66 -4.89
C ASN A 208 3.94 -24.46 -3.88
N ILE A 209 3.41 -25.51 -3.24
CA ILE A 209 4.19 -26.33 -2.29
C ILE A 209 5.50 -26.87 -2.90
N GLU A 210 5.48 -27.35 -4.14
CA GLU A 210 6.70 -27.89 -4.77
C GLU A 210 7.72 -26.78 -5.10
N LEU A 211 7.25 -25.60 -5.51
CA LEU A 211 8.10 -24.42 -5.69
C LEU A 211 8.81 -24.07 -4.38
N TYR A 212 8.07 -24.02 -3.27
CA TYR A 212 8.66 -23.69 -1.98
C TYR A 212 9.68 -24.74 -1.51
N LYS A 213 9.48 -26.03 -1.80
CA LYS A 213 10.48 -27.07 -1.50
C LYS A 213 11.77 -26.91 -2.32
N GLU A 214 11.66 -26.43 -3.56
CA GLU A 214 12.80 -26.18 -4.43
C GLU A 214 13.63 -24.97 -3.95
N ILE A 215 12.95 -23.89 -3.54
CA ILE A 215 13.58 -22.70 -2.98
C ILE A 215 14.16 -22.99 -1.59
N PHE A 216 13.37 -23.60 -0.69
CA PHE A 216 13.74 -23.87 0.70
C PHE A 216 14.14 -25.33 0.92
N ASN A 217 15.15 -25.77 0.17
CA ASN A 217 15.57 -27.16 0.07
C ASN A 217 16.42 -27.69 1.26
N GLY A 218 16.64 -26.88 2.30
CA GLY A 218 17.47 -27.21 3.46
C GLY A 218 18.98 -27.14 3.25
N LYS A 219 19.44 -26.76 2.04
CA LYS A 219 20.86 -26.60 1.69
C LYS A 219 21.32 -25.14 1.72
N ARG A 220 20.41 -24.20 1.45
CA ARG A 220 20.68 -22.75 1.47
C ARG A 220 20.75 -22.26 2.92
N LYS A 221 21.95 -21.96 3.39
CA LYS A 221 22.22 -21.58 4.78
C LYS A 221 22.66 -20.13 4.87
N ASN A 222 22.13 -19.41 5.86
CA ASN A 222 22.67 -18.14 6.31
C ASN A 222 24.06 -18.32 6.94
N PRO A 223 24.86 -17.24 7.12
CA PRO A 223 26.20 -17.32 7.67
C PRO A 223 26.32 -17.88 9.10
N ASN A 224 25.20 -17.98 9.85
CA ASN A 224 25.12 -18.64 11.15
C ASN A 224 24.94 -20.18 11.08
N GLY A 225 24.82 -20.74 9.87
CA GLY A 225 24.62 -22.16 9.61
C GLY A 225 23.16 -22.62 9.59
N CYS A 226 22.20 -21.72 9.80
CA CYS A 226 20.78 -22.02 9.78
C CYS A 226 20.18 -21.92 8.37
N ASP A 227 19.12 -22.67 8.11
CA ASP A 227 18.35 -22.55 6.86
C ASP A 227 17.86 -21.12 6.67
N MET A 228 17.94 -20.62 5.43
CA MET A 228 17.32 -19.35 5.07
C MET A 228 15.82 -19.39 5.38
N LYS A 229 15.27 -18.27 5.86
CA LYS A 229 13.87 -18.16 6.24
C LYS A 229 13.13 -17.16 5.35
N ALA A 230 11.81 -17.26 5.38
CA ALA A 230 10.88 -16.46 4.59
C ALA A 230 9.59 -16.27 5.37
N THR A 231 8.76 -15.34 4.93
CA THR A 231 7.47 -15.00 5.55
C THR A 231 6.33 -15.26 4.57
N PHE A 232 5.29 -15.95 5.00
CA PHE A 232 4.12 -16.23 4.17
C PHE A 232 2.91 -15.46 4.69
N PHE A 233 2.39 -14.53 3.89
CA PHE A 233 1.13 -13.84 4.18
C PHE A 233 -0.02 -14.66 3.58
N VAL A 234 -0.65 -15.48 4.41
CA VAL A 234 -1.57 -16.53 3.96
C VAL A 234 -3.01 -16.04 3.93
N SER A 235 -3.66 -16.13 2.78
CA SER A 235 -5.11 -15.95 2.62
C SER A 235 -5.85 -17.28 2.79
N HIS A 236 -7.11 -17.24 3.25
CA HIS A 236 -7.82 -18.46 3.63
C HIS A 236 -8.26 -19.33 2.44
N LYS A 237 -8.88 -18.74 1.43
CA LYS A 237 -9.56 -19.49 0.36
C LYS A 237 -8.58 -20.40 -0.41
N TYR A 238 -8.91 -21.69 -0.50
CA TYR A 238 -8.09 -22.73 -1.16
C TYR A 238 -6.72 -23.03 -0.50
N THR A 239 -6.49 -22.60 0.74
CA THR A 239 -5.27 -22.93 1.48
C THR A 239 -5.30 -24.35 2.05
N ASN A 240 -4.17 -25.04 1.93
CA ASN A 240 -3.86 -26.31 2.56
C ASN A 240 -3.16 -26.06 3.90
N TYR A 241 -3.91 -26.15 5.00
CA TYR A 241 -3.39 -25.89 6.35
C TYR A 241 -2.37 -26.93 6.85
N SER A 242 -2.36 -28.15 6.31
CA SER A 242 -1.27 -29.09 6.61
C SER A 242 0.07 -28.65 6.00
N ALA A 243 0.04 -27.95 4.86
CA ALA A 243 1.24 -27.36 4.27
C ALA A 243 1.68 -26.09 5.01
N VAL A 244 0.72 -25.25 5.43
CA VAL A 244 1.00 -24.10 6.32
C VAL A 244 1.70 -24.57 7.61
N GLN A 245 1.19 -25.63 8.23
CA GLN A 245 1.80 -26.25 9.41
C GLN A 245 3.23 -26.73 9.14
N GLU A 246 3.48 -27.36 7.99
CA GLU A 246 4.84 -27.82 7.64
C GLU A 246 5.80 -26.64 7.39
N MET A 247 5.35 -25.57 6.73
CA MET A 247 6.18 -24.38 6.52
C MET A 247 6.55 -23.71 7.84
N HIS A 248 5.59 -23.58 8.76
CA HIS A 248 5.85 -23.08 10.12
C HIS A 248 6.79 -23.98 10.92
N ARG A 249 6.61 -25.31 10.82
CA ARG A 249 7.48 -26.29 11.48
C ARG A 249 8.92 -26.16 10.98
N LYS A 250 9.13 -25.91 9.69
CA LYS A 250 10.43 -25.64 9.07
C LYS A 250 11.05 -24.29 9.47
N GLY A 251 10.30 -23.47 10.21
CA GLY A 251 10.77 -22.20 10.78
C GLY A 251 10.53 -21.00 9.89
N HIS A 252 9.76 -21.14 8.80
CA HIS A 252 9.24 -19.98 8.08
C HIS A 252 8.14 -19.32 8.92
N GLU A 253 8.00 -18.01 8.76
CA GLU A 253 6.96 -17.25 9.44
C GLU A 253 5.65 -17.36 8.68
N ILE A 254 4.54 -17.50 9.44
CA ILE A 254 3.19 -17.46 8.91
C ILE A 254 2.52 -16.19 9.45
N ALA A 255 2.03 -15.36 8.53
CA ALA A 255 1.32 -14.11 8.77
C ALA A 255 -0.05 -14.16 8.07
N VAL A 256 -0.94 -13.22 8.38
CA VAL A 256 -2.31 -13.22 7.87
C VAL A 256 -2.47 -12.32 6.64
N HIS A 257 -3.28 -12.77 5.68
CA HIS A 257 -3.63 -12.04 4.47
C HIS A 257 -5.13 -12.09 4.17
N SER A 258 -5.94 -11.83 5.20
CA SER A 258 -7.41 -11.87 5.20
C SER A 258 -8.05 -13.25 4.94
N ILE A 259 -9.36 -13.35 5.22
CA ILE A 259 -10.15 -14.55 4.93
C ILE A 259 -10.58 -14.52 3.47
N THR A 260 -11.22 -13.41 3.09
CA THR A 260 -11.94 -13.31 1.83
C THR A 260 -11.03 -13.01 0.66
N HIS A 261 -9.93 -12.28 0.91
CA HIS A 261 -9.17 -11.58 -0.12
C HIS A 261 -10.13 -10.80 -1.05
N ASN A 262 -11.09 -10.08 -0.44
CA ASN A 262 -12.11 -9.28 -1.12
C ASN A 262 -11.50 -8.43 -2.25
N ASP A 263 -12.04 -8.57 -3.46
CA ASP A 263 -11.55 -7.94 -4.68
C ASP A 263 -11.92 -6.46 -4.80
N ASP A 264 -12.83 -5.97 -3.96
CA ASP A 264 -13.12 -4.54 -3.85
C ASP A 264 -12.05 -3.81 -3.03
N GLU A 265 -11.12 -3.14 -3.71
CA GLU A 265 -10.09 -2.29 -3.07
C GLU A 265 -10.68 -1.19 -2.16
N GLN A 266 -11.91 -0.72 -2.44
CA GLN A 266 -12.57 0.29 -1.62
C GLN A 266 -13.07 -0.28 -0.30
N PHE A 267 -13.43 -1.56 -0.25
CA PHE A 267 -13.80 -2.24 0.99
C PHE A 267 -12.66 -2.12 2.00
N TRP A 268 -11.42 -2.47 1.63
CA TRP A 268 -10.28 -2.39 2.55
C TRP A 268 -9.99 -0.97 3.04
N SER A 269 -10.11 0.02 2.15
CA SER A 269 -9.79 1.41 2.47
C SER A 269 -10.81 2.07 3.42
N ASN A 270 -12.04 1.56 3.41
CA ASN A 270 -13.18 2.06 4.19
C ASN A 270 -13.67 1.07 5.25
N ALA A 271 -13.00 -0.07 5.42
CA ALA A 271 -13.40 -1.12 6.34
C ALA A 271 -13.39 -0.61 7.78
N THR A 272 -14.39 -1.04 8.56
CA THR A 272 -14.47 -0.72 9.98
C THR A 272 -13.45 -1.54 10.78
N VAL A 273 -13.20 -1.16 12.03
CA VAL A 273 -12.35 -1.94 12.95
C VAL A 273 -12.84 -3.39 13.07
N ASP A 274 -14.16 -3.59 13.12
CA ASP A 274 -14.78 -4.93 13.18
C ASP A 274 -14.60 -5.73 11.87
N ASP A 275 -14.72 -5.09 10.70
CA ASP A 275 -14.44 -5.75 9.42
C ASP A 275 -12.98 -6.21 9.34
N TRP A 276 -12.04 -5.35 9.73
CA TRP A 276 -10.63 -5.68 9.84
C TRP A 276 -10.38 -6.83 10.83
N ALA A 277 -11.09 -6.85 11.96
CA ALA A 277 -10.95 -7.91 12.96
C ALA A 277 -11.45 -9.25 12.44
N LYS A 278 -12.62 -9.26 11.79
CA LYS A 278 -13.18 -10.46 11.17
C LYS A 278 -12.27 -11.02 10.08
N GLU A 279 -11.66 -10.15 9.26
CA GLU A 279 -10.77 -10.59 8.19
C GLU A 279 -9.40 -11.04 8.71
N MET A 280 -8.74 -10.26 9.57
CA MET A 280 -7.36 -10.53 9.96
C MET A 280 -7.25 -11.41 11.21
N ALA A 281 -7.94 -11.06 12.29
CA ALA A 281 -7.98 -11.91 13.49
C ALA A 281 -8.74 -13.22 13.22
N GLY A 282 -9.79 -13.18 12.38
CA GLY A 282 -10.45 -14.39 11.89
C GLY A 282 -9.50 -15.32 11.13
N THR A 283 -8.67 -14.80 10.22
CA THR A 283 -7.64 -15.63 9.56
C THR A 283 -6.61 -16.18 10.54
N ARG A 284 -6.20 -15.41 11.56
CA ARG A 284 -5.32 -15.92 12.63
C ARG A 284 -5.95 -17.12 13.34
N ILE A 285 -7.23 -17.02 13.73
CA ILE A 285 -7.99 -18.12 14.35
C ILE A 285 -8.02 -19.36 13.44
N ILE A 286 -8.30 -19.18 12.14
CA ILE A 286 -8.33 -20.28 11.17
C ILE A 286 -6.94 -20.94 11.07
N ILE A 287 -5.87 -20.16 10.94
CA ILE A 287 -4.49 -20.67 10.86
C ILE A 287 -4.13 -21.43 12.15
N GLU A 288 -4.32 -20.83 13.32
CA GLU A 288 -4.00 -21.45 14.61
C GLU A 288 -4.75 -22.77 14.80
N LYS A 289 -6.06 -22.80 14.48
CA LYS A 289 -6.90 -24.01 14.61
C LYS A 289 -6.52 -25.09 13.59
N PHE A 290 -6.44 -24.77 12.31
CA PHE A 290 -6.30 -25.79 11.25
C PHE A 290 -4.86 -26.15 10.90
N ALA A 291 -3.88 -25.29 11.21
CA ALA A 291 -2.46 -25.63 11.20
C ALA A 291 -1.93 -26.04 12.58
N ASN A 292 -2.77 -26.02 13.63
CA ASN A 292 -2.43 -26.39 15.01
C ASN A 292 -1.17 -25.67 15.52
N LEU A 293 -1.15 -24.34 15.34
CA LEU A 293 -0.10 -23.46 15.84
C LEU A 293 -0.54 -22.89 17.19
N THR A 294 0.33 -23.01 18.20
CA THR A 294 -0.02 -22.73 19.62
C THR A 294 1.00 -21.84 20.32
N ASP A 295 1.99 -21.35 19.59
CA ASP A 295 3.12 -20.55 20.09
C ASP A 295 2.92 -19.04 19.91
N ASN A 296 1.70 -18.62 19.54
CA ASN A 296 1.34 -17.21 19.29
C ASN A 296 2.27 -16.50 18.29
N SER A 297 2.85 -17.24 17.34
CA SER A 297 3.80 -16.73 16.36
C SER A 297 3.16 -16.13 15.10
N VAL A 298 1.83 -16.22 14.95
CA VAL A 298 1.09 -15.63 13.83
C VAL A 298 0.76 -14.18 14.15
N VAL A 299 1.72 -13.29 13.88
CA VAL A 299 1.71 -11.91 14.40
C VAL A 299 1.82 -10.81 13.34
N GLY A 300 2.05 -11.16 12.08
CA GLY A 300 2.13 -10.22 10.97
C GLY A 300 0.81 -10.07 10.21
N VAL A 301 0.55 -8.87 9.70
CA VAL A 301 -0.58 -8.56 8.81
C VAL A 301 -0.03 -7.99 7.49
N ARG A 302 -0.65 -8.36 6.38
CA ARG A 302 -0.57 -7.63 5.11
C ARG A 302 -1.96 -7.56 4.51
N ALA A 303 -2.41 -6.39 4.11
CA ALA A 303 -3.72 -6.23 3.48
C ALA A 303 -3.71 -6.66 2.01
N PRO A 304 -4.78 -7.31 1.51
CA PRO A 304 -4.97 -7.56 0.08
C PRO A 304 -4.78 -6.30 -0.76
N TYR A 305 -4.12 -6.46 -1.91
CA TYR A 305 -3.81 -5.37 -2.87
C TYR A 305 -3.03 -4.20 -2.26
N LEU A 306 -2.39 -4.41 -1.09
CA LEU A 306 -1.68 -3.37 -0.33
C LEU A 306 -2.56 -2.16 0.01
N ARG A 307 -3.86 -2.38 0.25
CA ARG A 307 -4.80 -1.33 0.64
C ARG A 307 -4.69 -1.04 2.13
N VAL A 308 -4.13 0.12 2.48
CA VAL A 308 -4.02 0.55 3.88
C VAL A 308 -5.40 1.03 4.37
N GLY A 309 -5.80 0.57 5.56
CA GLY A 309 -7.13 0.80 6.15
C GLY A 309 -7.22 1.96 7.14
N GLY A 310 -6.43 3.02 6.94
CA GLY A 310 -6.39 4.19 7.81
C GLY A 310 -6.06 3.84 9.26
N ASN A 311 -6.63 4.58 10.20
CA ASN A 311 -6.49 4.27 11.63
C ASN A 311 -7.18 2.94 12.01
N ASN A 312 -8.26 2.55 11.32
CA ASN A 312 -9.06 1.38 11.70
C ASN A 312 -8.26 0.08 11.65
N GLN A 313 -7.44 -0.10 10.62
CA GLN A 313 -6.54 -1.26 10.50
C GLN A 313 -5.60 -1.35 11.71
N PHE A 314 -4.97 -0.24 12.09
CA PHE A 314 -3.97 -0.22 13.16
C PHE A 314 -4.60 -0.28 14.56
N THR A 315 -5.77 0.34 14.76
CA THR A 315 -6.59 0.16 15.97
C THR A 315 -6.94 -1.30 16.17
N MET A 316 -7.44 -1.97 15.12
CA MET A 316 -7.73 -3.40 15.16
C MET A 316 -6.49 -4.21 15.52
N MET A 317 -5.35 -3.89 14.90
CA MET A 317 -4.11 -4.60 15.15
C MET A 317 -3.63 -4.48 16.60
N GLU A 318 -3.73 -3.28 17.18
CA GLU A 318 -3.41 -3.04 18.58
C GLU A 318 -4.37 -3.80 19.52
N GLU A 319 -5.69 -3.70 19.30
CA GLU A 319 -6.69 -4.43 20.09
C GLU A 319 -6.54 -5.96 20.00
N GLN A 320 -6.15 -6.46 18.83
CA GLN A 320 -5.95 -7.88 18.55
C GLN A 320 -4.50 -8.34 18.82
N ALA A 321 -3.64 -7.47 19.34
CA ALA A 321 -2.23 -7.77 19.67
C ALA A 321 -1.43 -8.38 18.49
N PHE A 322 -1.62 -7.86 17.28
CA PHE A 322 -0.68 -8.12 16.17
C PHE A 322 0.62 -7.33 16.41
N LEU A 323 1.75 -7.91 16.01
CA LEU A 323 3.06 -7.29 16.22
C LEU A 323 3.35 -6.22 15.17
N TYR A 324 3.10 -6.53 13.90
CA TYR A 324 3.48 -5.67 12.79
C TYR A 324 2.54 -5.76 11.59
N ASP A 325 2.46 -4.64 10.86
CA ASP A 325 1.89 -4.54 9.52
C ASP A 325 3.04 -4.52 8.50
N SER A 326 2.77 -5.02 7.30
CA SER A 326 3.64 -4.87 6.14
C SER A 326 2.80 -4.57 4.91
N THR A 327 1.98 -3.52 4.99
CA THR A 327 1.09 -3.07 3.91
C THR A 327 1.53 -1.71 3.37
N ILE A 328 2.06 -0.83 4.24
CA ILE A 328 2.42 0.53 3.87
C ILE A 328 3.63 0.51 2.92
N THR A 329 3.44 1.12 1.75
CA THR A 329 4.51 1.30 0.77
C THR A 329 5.21 2.64 0.95
N ALA A 330 6.54 2.63 0.96
CA ALA A 330 7.36 3.83 0.88
C ALA A 330 7.81 4.07 -0.57
N PRO A 331 7.70 5.32 -1.07
CA PRO A 331 8.13 5.64 -2.43
C PRO A 331 9.63 5.40 -2.60
N LEU A 332 10.05 5.13 -3.83
CA LEU A 332 11.45 4.87 -4.15
C LEU A 332 12.38 5.96 -3.60
N SER A 333 13.20 5.58 -2.62
CA SER A 333 14.07 6.49 -1.86
C SER A 333 15.51 5.95 -1.79
N ASN A 334 16.48 6.85 -1.65
CA ASN A 334 17.90 6.49 -1.50
C ASN A 334 18.54 7.40 -0.43
N PRO A 335 18.86 6.90 0.77
CA PRO A 335 18.73 5.50 1.19
C PRO A 335 17.27 5.01 1.36
N PRO A 336 17.04 3.68 1.32
CA PRO A 336 15.75 3.08 1.69
C PRO A 336 15.45 3.21 3.18
N LEU A 337 14.20 3.02 3.58
CA LEU A 337 13.73 3.19 4.95
C LEU A 337 13.87 1.92 5.78
N TRP A 338 14.24 2.07 7.05
CA TRP A 338 14.15 1.01 8.05
C TRP A 338 12.69 0.87 8.55
N PRO A 339 12.30 -0.32 9.07
CA PRO A 339 11.04 -0.47 9.79
C PRO A 339 10.94 0.52 10.94
N TYR A 340 9.73 0.94 11.29
CA TYR A 340 9.47 1.92 12.34
C TYR A 340 8.19 1.58 13.11
N THR A 341 8.02 2.11 14.31
CA THR A 341 6.79 1.95 15.08
C THR A 341 5.80 3.09 14.83
N MET A 342 4.51 2.78 14.91
CA MET A 342 3.41 3.70 14.62
C MET A 342 3.02 4.63 15.78
N TYR A 343 3.83 4.71 16.84
CA TYR A 343 3.62 5.69 17.92
C TYR A 343 3.78 7.14 17.46
N PHE A 344 4.62 7.35 16.44
CA PHE A 344 4.93 8.66 15.88
C PHE A 344 4.49 8.72 14.42
N ARG A 345 4.42 9.94 13.89
CA ARG A 345 4.07 10.18 12.49
C ARG A 345 5.01 9.41 11.57
N MET A 346 4.45 8.80 10.53
CA MET A 346 5.19 8.11 9.48
C MET A 346 6.32 9.02 8.91
N PRO A 347 7.52 8.47 8.67
CA PRO A 347 8.66 9.23 8.16
C PRO A 347 8.61 9.50 6.65
N HIS A 348 7.52 9.09 5.98
CA HIS A 348 7.32 9.28 4.55
C HIS A 348 5.86 9.58 4.22
N ARG A 349 5.61 9.99 2.97
CA ARG A 349 4.25 10.27 2.48
C ARG A 349 3.45 8.97 2.35
N CYS A 350 2.15 9.07 2.53
CA CYS A 350 1.22 8.00 2.15
C CYS A 350 1.28 7.82 0.62
N HIS A 351 1.79 6.67 0.16
CA HIS A 351 2.12 6.44 -1.24
C HIS A 351 1.23 5.36 -1.85
N GLY A 352 0.70 5.63 -3.04
CA GLY A 352 -0.22 4.76 -3.77
C GLY A 352 -1.53 5.45 -4.14
N ASN A 353 -2.32 4.82 -5.01
CA ASN A 353 -3.58 5.38 -5.50
C ASN A 353 -4.66 5.31 -4.43
N LEU A 354 -5.25 6.45 -4.05
CA LEU A 354 -6.32 6.53 -3.05
C LEU A 354 -5.99 5.82 -1.72
N GLN A 355 -4.72 5.81 -1.30
CA GLN A 355 -4.34 5.17 -0.06
C GLN A 355 -4.85 5.97 1.14
N HIS A 356 -5.25 5.25 2.18
CA HIS A 356 -5.71 5.80 3.45
C HIS A 356 -4.74 5.35 4.54
N CYS A 357 -3.71 6.15 4.82
CA CYS A 357 -2.73 5.81 5.84
C CYS A 357 -3.17 6.25 7.25
N PRO A 358 -2.71 5.57 8.30
CA PRO A 358 -2.98 6.00 9.68
C PRO A 358 -2.34 7.35 9.99
N THR A 359 -3.06 8.16 10.76
CA THR A 359 -2.66 9.50 11.20
C THR A 359 -2.30 9.52 12.68
N ARG A 360 -2.95 8.68 13.50
CA ARG A 360 -2.84 8.63 14.96
C ARG A 360 -1.70 7.72 15.42
N SER A 361 -1.40 7.77 16.72
CA SER A 361 -0.44 6.88 17.36
C SER A 361 -1.04 5.49 17.57
N HIS A 362 -0.33 4.45 17.16
CA HIS A 362 -0.70 3.04 17.37
C HIS A 362 0.48 2.21 17.84
N ALA A 363 0.26 1.26 18.74
CA ALA A 363 1.30 0.37 19.28
C ALA A 363 1.64 -0.80 18.34
N VAL A 364 1.97 -0.50 17.09
CA VAL A 364 2.20 -1.48 16.02
C VAL A 364 3.51 -1.16 15.28
N TRP A 365 4.25 -2.19 14.88
CA TRP A 365 5.42 -2.04 13.99
C TRP A 365 4.99 -1.98 12.53
N GLU A 366 5.64 -1.15 11.74
CA GLU A 366 5.51 -1.12 10.28
C GLU A 366 6.78 -1.70 9.64
N MET A 367 6.65 -2.90 9.08
CA MET A 367 7.63 -3.52 8.19
C MET A 367 7.46 -2.93 6.78
N VAL A 368 7.87 -1.66 6.67
CA VAL A 368 7.64 -0.80 5.50
C VAL A 368 8.12 -1.43 4.19
N MET A 369 7.26 -1.38 3.18
CA MET A 369 7.55 -1.88 1.85
C MET A 369 8.22 -0.80 1.01
N ASN A 370 9.56 -0.77 1.02
CA ASN A 370 10.33 0.11 0.13
C ASN A 370 10.13 -0.29 -1.34
N GLU A 371 9.77 0.67 -2.19
CA GLU A 371 9.79 0.42 -3.63
C GLU A 371 11.20 0.07 -4.13
N LEU A 372 11.24 -0.93 -5.01
CA LEU A 372 12.42 -1.35 -5.75
C LEU A 372 12.56 -0.49 -7.01
N ASP A 373 13.79 -0.18 -7.38
CA ASP A 373 14.12 0.54 -8.60
C ASP A 373 14.14 -0.43 -9.77
N ARG A 374 13.26 -0.18 -10.74
CA ARG A 374 13.08 -1.04 -11.93
C ARG A 374 13.81 -0.53 -13.16
N ARG A 375 14.59 0.54 -13.08
CA ARG A 375 15.38 1.03 -14.23
C ARG A 375 16.42 -0.02 -14.62
N GLU A 376 16.56 -0.26 -15.93
CA GLU A 376 17.49 -1.26 -16.46
C GLU A 376 18.91 -0.68 -16.48
N ASP A 377 19.03 0.61 -16.81
CA ASP A 377 20.25 1.39 -16.62
C ASP A 377 19.99 2.60 -15.71
N PRO A 378 20.23 2.48 -14.39
CA PRO A 378 19.99 3.55 -13.43
C PRO A 378 20.80 4.84 -13.67
N GLN A 379 21.85 4.78 -14.51
CA GLN A 379 22.69 5.94 -14.84
C GLN A 379 22.14 6.77 -16.00
N PHE A 380 21.43 6.13 -16.94
CA PHE A 380 20.97 6.77 -18.17
C PHE A 380 19.45 6.85 -18.30
N ASP A 381 18.71 5.92 -17.67
CA ASP A 381 17.26 5.90 -17.73
C ASP A 381 16.63 7.10 -17.02
N GLU A 382 15.59 7.64 -17.64
CA GLU A 382 14.73 8.67 -17.04
C GLU A 382 14.08 8.17 -15.74
N TYR A 383 13.53 9.10 -14.97
CA TYR A 383 12.80 8.78 -13.75
C TYR A 383 11.62 7.83 -14.04
N LEU A 384 11.66 6.63 -13.46
CA LEU A 384 10.57 5.68 -13.45
C LEU A 384 10.04 5.52 -12.02
N PRO A 385 8.72 5.41 -11.81
CA PRO A 385 8.16 4.96 -10.55
C PRO A 385 8.76 3.60 -10.17
N GLY A 386 8.99 3.37 -8.88
CA GLY A 386 9.40 2.06 -8.39
C GLY A 386 8.25 1.07 -8.40
N CYS A 387 8.50 -0.10 -7.81
CA CYS A 387 7.53 -1.16 -7.62
C CYS A 387 7.75 -1.83 -6.26
N ALA A 388 6.69 -2.03 -5.48
CA ALA A 388 6.78 -2.72 -4.19
C ALA A 388 6.84 -4.24 -4.39
N MET A 389 5.81 -4.82 -5.01
CA MET A 389 5.78 -6.23 -5.39
C MET A 389 6.66 -6.47 -6.61
N VAL A 390 7.47 -7.54 -6.59
CA VAL A 390 8.39 -7.83 -7.71
C VAL A 390 7.62 -8.10 -9.01
N ASP A 391 6.50 -8.81 -8.91
CA ASP A 391 5.63 -9.09 -10.07
C ASP A 391 4.91 -7.84 -10.64
N SER A 392 4.87 -6.73 -9.89
CA SER A 392 4.36 -5.45 -10.39
C SER A 392 5.38 -4.65 -11.22
N CYS A 393 6.64 -5.06 -11.22
CA CYS A 393 7.72 -4.46 -12.02
C CYS A 393 7.61 -4.89 -13.48
N SER A 394 6.63 -4.34 -14.20
CA SER A 394 6.17 -4.80 -15.51
C SER A 394 7.19 -4.80 -16.66
N ASN A 395 8.33 -4.14 -16.50
CA ASN A 395 9.40 -4.07 -17.51
C ASN A 395 10.41 -5.22 -17.40
N ILE A 396 10.33 -6.05 -16.36
CA ILE A 396 11.16 -7.25 -16.20
C ILE A 396 10.56 -8.37 -17.06
N LEU A 397 11.22 -8.72 -18.16
CA LEU A 397 10.70 -9.69 -19.13
C LEU A 397 11.59 -10.92 -19.28
N THR A 398 12.86 -10.86 -18.86
CA THR A 398 13.84 -11.96 -19.00
C THR A 398 14.54 -12.28 -17.67
N GLY A 399 15.08 -13.50 -17.56
CA GLY A 399 15.87 -13.89 -16.38
C GLY A 399 17.07 -12.99 -16.11
N ASP A 400 17.77 -12.55 -17.16
CA ASP A 400 18.93 -11.65 -17.04
C ASP A 400 18.54 -10.27 -16.50
N GLN A 401 17.43 -9.71 -16.98
CA GLN A 401 16.89 -8.45 -16.46
C GLN A 401 16.53 -8.60 -14.98
N PHE A 402 15.92 -9.72 -14.61
CA PHE A 402 15.56 -9.98 -13.23
C PHE A 402 16.78 -10.13 -12.32
N TYR A 403 17.82 -10.83 -12.76
CA TYR A 403 19.09 -10.96 -12.03
C TYR A 403 19.77 -9.60 -11.82
N ASN A 404 19.84 -8.77 -12.87
CA ASN A 404 20.41 -7.42 -12.79
C ASN A 404 19.58 -6.52 -11.85
N PHE A 405 18.25 -6.62 -11.91
CA PHE A 405 17.34 -5.93 -11.02
C PHE A 405 17.55 -6.31 -9.55
N LEU A 406 17.72 -7.59 -9.24
CA LEU A 406 18.03 -8.07 -7.88
C LEU A 406 19.37 -7.50 -7.39
N ASN A 407 20.41 -7.54 -8.22
CA ASN A 407 21.72 -6.99 -7.87
C ASN A 407 21.72 -5.48 -7.68
N HIS A 408 21.01 -4.72 -8.53
CA HIS A 408 20.89 -3.28 -8.38
C HIS A 408 20.24 -2.91 -7.05
N ASN A 409 19.10 -3.53 -6.73
CA ASN A 409 18.37 -3.24 -5.50
C ASN A 409 19.09 -3.76 -4.24
N PHE A 410 19.78 -4.90 -4.33
CA PHE A 410 20.68 -5.34 -3.27
C PHE A 410 21.76 -4.30 -2.98
N ASN A 411 22.43 -3.79 -4.01
CA ASN A 411 23.47 -2.78 -3.87
C ASN A 411 22.94 -1.45 -3.32
N ARG A 412 21.71 -1.06 -3.67
CA ARG A 412 21.05 0.14 -3.11
C ARG A 412 20.91 0.08 -1.60
N HIS A 413 20.57 -1.09 -1.05
CA HIS A 413 20.46 -1.30 0.39
C HIS A 413 21.85 -1.51 1.03
N TYR A 414 22.64 -2.44 0.48
CA TYR A 414 23.91 -2.91 1.04
C TYR A 414 24.98 -1.82 1.15
N ASN A 415 25.07 -0.94 0.13
CA ASN A 415 26.08 0.13 0.07
C ASN A 415 25.63 1.45 0.73
N LYS A 416 24.44 1.48 1.34
CA LYS A 416 23.89 2.67 2.00
C LYS A 416 23.70 2.41 3.50
N ASN A 417 22.46 2.37 3.97
CA ASN A 417 22.13 2.23 5.40
C ASN A 417 21.77 0.78 5.78
N ARG A 418 21.88 -0.19 4.86
CA ARG A 418 21.55 -1.60 5.06
C ARG A 418 20.14 -1.86 5.61
N ALA A 419 19.19 -0.98 5.27
CA ALA A 419 17.79 -1.25 5.57
C ALA A 419 17.38 -2.62 4.99
N PRO A 420 16.48 -3.36 5.66
CA PRO A 420 16.02 -4.66 5.17
C PRO A 420 15.57 -4.59 3.71
N LEU A 421 16.09 -5.47 2.87
CA LEU A 421 15.67 -5.60 1.48
C LEU A 421 14.43 -6.51 1.42
N GLY A 422 13.30 -5.92 1.05
CA GLY A 422 12.06 -6.64 0.81
C GLY A 422 11.99 -7.23 -0.59
N LEU A 423 11.81 -8.54 -0.70
CA LEU A 423 11.53 -9.21 -1.97
C LEU A 423 10.18 -9.92 -1.86
N TYR A 424 9.13 -9.24 -2.33
CA TYR A 424 7.74 -9.63 -2.16
C TYR A 424 7.19 -10.26 -3.43
N PHE A 425 6.69 -11.49 -3.36
CA PHE A 425 6.30 -12.28 -4.52
C PHE A 425 4.89 -12.87 -4.38
N HIS A 426 4.21 -12.99 -5.51
CA HIS A 426 3.21 -14.04 -5.70
C HIS A 426 3.88 -15.30 -6.26
N ALA A 427 3.64 -16.45 -5.63
CA ALA A 427 4.28 -17.72 -6.03
C ALA A 427 4.00 -18.12 -7.49
N ALA A 428 2.84 -17.74 -8.02
CA ALA A 428 2.48 -17.97 -9.41
C ALA A 428 3.46 -17.29 -10.39
N TRP A 429 4.00 -16.10 -10.06
CA TRP A 429 4.91 -15.37 -10.93
C TRP A 429 6.22 -16.11 -11.15
N LEU A 430 6.82 -16.67 -10.09
CA LEU A 430 8.02 -17.50 -10.21
C LEU A 430 7.71 -18.84 -10.90
N LYS A 431 6.61 -19.50 -10.53
CA LYS A 431 6.27 -20.82 -11.08
C LYS A 431 5.96 -20.78 -12.58
N ASN A 432 5.27 -19.75 -13.03
CA ASN A 432 4.85 -19.63 -14.43
C ASN A 432 5.98 -19.17 -15.35
N ASN A 433 7.08 -18.65 -14.79
CA ASN A 433 8.24 -18.15 -15.52
C ASN A 433 9.52 -18.84 -15.02
N PRO A 434 9.86 -20.03 -15.56
CA PRO A 434 11.02 -20.80 -15.10
C PRO A 434 12.34 -20.02 -15.15
N GLU A 435 12.53 -19.15 -16.15
CA GLU A 435 13.71 -18.29 -16.25
C GLU A 435 13.86 -17.35 -15.05
N PHE A 436 12.74 -16.85 -14.49
CA PHE A 436 12.78 -15.99 -13.31
C PHE A 436 13.11 -16.78 -12.05
N LEU A 437 12.58 -18.00 -11.92
CA LEU A 437 12.95 -18.89 -10.84
C LEU A 437 14.44 -19.25 -10.89
N ASP A 438 14.94 -19.63 -12.05
CA ASP A 438 16.36 -19.97 -12.24
C ASP A 438 17.27 -18.78 -11.88
N ALA A 439 16.94 -17.58 -12.37
CA ALA A 439 17.66 -16.36 -12.04
C ALA A 439 17.63 -16.03 -10.54
N PHE A 440 16.47 -16.22 -9.89
CA PHE A 440 16.32 -15.99 -8.45
C PHE A 440 17.13 -16.99 -7.61
N LEU A 441 17.07 -18.27 -7.95
CA LEU A 441 17.84 -19.31 -7.26
C LEU A 441 19.34 -19.09 -7.45
N TYR A 442 19.77 -18.77 -8.66
CA TYR A 442 21.16 -18.43 -8.97
C TYR A 442 21.64 -17.23 -8.14
N TRP A 443 20.84 -16.16 -8.09
CA TRP A 443 21.17 -14.97 -7.31
C TRP A 443 21.25 -15.27 -5.80
N ILE A 444 20.31 -16.03 -5.24
CA ILE A 444 20.37 -16.43 -3.82
C ILE A 444 21.66 -17.20 -3.53
N ASP A 445 21.97 -18.19 -4.37
CA ASP A 445 23.12 -19.07 -4.17
C ASP A 445 24.43 -18.26 -4.28
N GLU A 446 24.53 -17.33 -5.23
CA GLU A 446 25.67 -16.41 -5.36
C GLU A 446 25.82 -15.48 -4.14
N ILE A 447 24.73 -14.86 -3.66
CA ILE A 447 24.76 -13.97 -2.50
C ILE A 447 25.19 -14.71 -1.23
N LEU A 448 24.63 -15.90 -0.99
CA LEU A 448 24.98 -16.72 0.19
C LEU A 448 26.43 -17.22 0.15
N GLU A 449 26.97 -17.48 -1.04
CA GLU A 449 28.37 -17.90 -1.20
C GLU A 449 29.34 -16.74 -0.98
N SER A 450 29.07 -15.60 -1.65
CA SER A 450 29.95 -14.43 -1.72
C SER A 450 29.92 -13.53 -0.48
N HIS A 451 28.79 -13.47 0.25
CA HIS A 451 28.62 -12.57 1.40
C HIS A 451 28.49 -13.34 2.72
N LYS A 452 29.27 -12.94 3.73
CA LYS A 452 29.23 -13.52 5.09
C LYS A 452 28.44 -12.66 6.10
N ASP A 453 27.90 -11.56 5.63
CA ASP A 453 27.16 -10.54 6.38
C ASP A 453 25.73 -10.32 5.86
N VAL A 454 25.25 -11.17 4.95
CA VAL A 454 23.88 -11.15 4.42
C VAL A 454 23.07 -12.30 5.04
N TYR A 455 21.84 -12.02 5.45
CA TYR A 455 20.95 -12.98 6.09
C TYR A 455 19.53 -12.91 5.51
N PHE A 456 19.02 -14.07 5.09
CA PHE A 456 17.64 -14.25 4.68
C PHE A 456 16.80 -14.65 5.89
N VAL A 457 15.98 -13.73 6.38
CA VAL A 457 15.29 -13.82 7.66
C VAL A 457 13.80 -13.58 7.50
N THR A 458 13.03 -13.97 8.51
CA THR A 458 11.60 -13.62 8.57
C THR A 458 11.40 -12.16 8.98
N MET A 459 10.19 -11.65 8.86
CA MET A 459 9.85 -10.27 9.25
C MET A 459 9.98 -10.07 10.76
N THR A 460 9.46 -11.03 11.55
CA THR A 460 9.62 -11.04 13.01
C THR A 460 11.09 -11.05 13.43
N GLN A 461 11.96 -11.77 12.70
CA GLN A 461 13.39 -11.79 12.96
C GLN A 461 14.08 -10.43 12.70
N VAL A 462 13.59 -9.64 11.74
CA VAL A 462 14.03 -8.25 11.57
C VAL A 462 13.67 -7.42 12.79
N ILE A 463 12.41 -7.48 13.25
CA ILE A 463 11.95 -6.72 14.43
C ILE A 463 12.77 -7.11 15.67
N GLN A 464 13.00 -8.41 15.89
CA GLN A 464 13.84 -8.90 16.98
C GLN A 464 15.28 -8.35 16.93
N TRP A 465 15.84 -8.17 15.73
CA TRP A 465 17.15 -7.52 15.57
C TRP A 465 17.06 -6.03 15.87
N ILE A 466 16.01 -5.32 15.41
CA ILE A 466 15.81 -3.90 15.71
C ILE A 466 15.69 -3.68 17.22
N GLN A 467 14.95 -4.54 17.92
CA GLN A 467 14.78 -4.53 19.37
C GLN A 467 16.09 -4.72 20.14
N ASN A 468 17.06 -5.42 19.55
CA ASN A 468 18.36 -5.69 20.16
C ASN A 468 19.46 -5.76 19.09
N PRO A 469 19.91 -4.60 18.56
CA PRO A 469 20.80 -4.55 17.39
C PRO A 469 22.10 -5.31 17.64
N ARG A 470 22.46 -6.17 16.70
CA ARG A 470 23.68 -7.00 16.73
C ARG A 470 24.57 -6.71 15.55
N THR A 471 25.87 -6.59 15.80
CA THR A 471 26.86 -6.50 14.73
C THR A 471 26.97 -7.81 13.94
N ILE A 472 27.58 -7.77 12.75
CA ILE A 472 27.85 -8.95 11.90
C ILE A 472 28.56 -10.08 12.67
N GLN A 473 29.41 -9.76 13.66
CA GLN A 473 30.11 -10.77 14.44
C GLN A 473 29.20 -11.43 15.47
N GLU A 474 28.39 -10.64 16.17
CA GLU A 474 27.48 -11.09 17.23
C GLU A 474 26.29 -11.88 16.65
N VAL A 475 25.83 -11.49 15.47
CA VAL A 475 24.59 -12.04 14.89
C VAL A 475 24.68 -13.53 14.53
N LYS A 476 25.90 -14.07 14.39
CA LYS A 476 26.15 -15.51 14.21
C LYS A 476 25.62 -16.36 15.37
N ASN A 477 25.62 -15.80 16.57
CA ASN A 477 25.15 -16.44 17.81
C ASN A 477 23.85 -15.79 18.33
N PHE A 478 23.14 -15.03 17.51
CA PHE A 478 21.90 -14.40 17.90
C PHE A 478 20.77 -15.42 17.93
N GLU A 479 20.35 -15.81 19.14
CA GLU A 479 19.39 -16.89 19.38
C GLU A 479 18.07 -16.77 18.58
N PRO A 480 17.43 -15.59 18.44
CA PRO A 480 16.19 -15.49 17.66
C PRO A 480 16.37 -15.86 16.17
N TRP A 481 17.58 -15.68 15.61
CA TRP A 481 17.91 -16.11 14.23
C TRP A 481 18.36 -17.56 14.14
N ARG A 482 18.45 -18.26 15.27
CA ARG A 482 18.77 -19.70 15.38
C ARG A 482 17.56 -20.52 15.80
N GLU A 483 16.41 -19.90 16.04
CA GLU A 483 15.17 -20.63 16.23
C GLU A 483 14.86 -21.48 14.99
N LYS A 484 14.51 -22.75 15.20
CA LYS A 484 14.26 -23.72 14.11
C LYS A 484 15.38 -23.67 13.05
N CYS A 485 16.65 -23.61 13.52
CA CYS A 485 17.84 -23.41 12.68
C CYS A 485 17.92 -24.39 11.51
N VAL A 486 17.94 -25.69 11.81
CA VAL A 486 17.87 -26.79 10.84
C VAL A 486 16.86 -27.80 11.35
N VAL A 487 15.69 -27.81 10.72
CA VAL A 487 14.58 -28.68 11.16
C VAL A 487 14.50 -29.90 10.26
N GLU A 488 14.92 -31.04 10.82
CA GLU A 488 14.70 -32.36 10.26
C GLU A 488 13.47 -33.04 10.88
N GLY A 489 13.25 -34.31 10.57
CA GLY A 489 12.15 -35.08 11.12
C GLY A 489 10.86 -35.01 10.30
N ARG A 490 9.84 -35.64 10.87
CA ARG A 490 8.59 -35.99 10.19
C ARG A 490 7.57 -34.85 10.25
N PRO A 491 6.66 -34.74 9.27
CA PRO A 491 5.53 -33.82 9.35
C PRO A 491 4.60 -34.20 10.51
N ALA A 492 3.76 -33.26 10.94
CA ALA A 492 2.81 -33.47 12.04
C ALA A 492 1.82 -34.63 11.76
N CYS A 493 1.42 -34.80 10.50
CA CYS A 493 0.67 -35.97 10.04
C CYS A 493 1.19 -36.46 8.68
N TRP A 494 1.12 -37.78 8.45
CA TRP A 494 1.57 -38.39 7.19
C TRP A 494 0.58 -38.22 6.04
N VAL A 495 -0.71 -38.29 6.37
CA VAL A 495 -1.80 -38.16 5.41
C VAL A 495 -2.81 -37.17 6.01
N PRO A 496 -2.79 -35.91 5.56
CA PRO A 496 -3.77 -34.93 5.97
C PRO A 496 -5.19 -35.37 5.59
N HIS A 497 -6.18 -34.99 6.38
CA HIS A 497 -7.57 -35.09 5.98
C HIS A 497 -7.84 -34.10 4.84
N SER A 498 -8.61 -34.53 3.83
CA SER A 498 -9.12 -33.64 2.79
C SER A 498 -10.61 -33.41 3.03
N CYS A 499 -10.94 -32.33 3.71
CA CYS A 499 -12.29 -32.01 4.12
C CYS A 499 -13.02 -31.30 2.98
N LYS A 500 -14.01 -31.97 2.39
CA LYS A 500 -14.89 -31.37 1.36
C LYS A 500 -16.02 -30.61 2.07
N LEU A 501 -15.92 -29.29 2.12
CA LEU A 501 -16.75 -28.44 2.98
C LEU A 501 -17.58 -27.45 2.15
N THR A 502 -18.69 -27.01 2.75
CA THR A 502 -19.56 -25.95 2.22
C THR A 502 -19.88 -24.95 3.33
N SER A 503 -20.24 -23.73 2.98
CA SER A 503 -20.73 -22.72 3.93
C SER A 503 -21.92 -21.97 3.33
N LYS A 504 -22.80 -21.46 4.20
CA LYS A 504 -23.89 -20.58 3.79
C LYS A 504 -23.37 -19.24 3.27
N GLU A 505 -22.18 -18.82 3.72
CA GLU A 505 -21.53 -17.57 3.32
C GLU A 505 -20.93 -17.64 1.90
N LEU A 506 -20.67 -18.87 1.40
CA LEU A 506 -20.17 -19.12 0.05
C LEU A 506 -21.16 -20.02 -0.72
N PRO A 507 -22.33 -19.49 -1.10
CA PRO A 507 -23.40 -20.28 -1.69
C PRO A 507 -22.98 -20.88 -3.04
N GLY A 508 -23.14 -22.20 -3.17
CA GLY A 508 -22.84 -22.93 -4.40
C GLY A 508 -21.39 -23.39 -4.55
N GLU A 509 -20.48 -22.94 -3.67
CA GLU A 509 -19.10 -23.42 -3.65
C GLU A 509 -18.94 -24.66 -2.78
N THR A 510 -18.06 -25.56 -3.20
CA THR A 510 -17.56 -26.65 -2.37
C THR A 510 -16.04 -26.60 -2.37
N ILE A 511 -15.46 -26.31 -1.22
CA ILE A 511 -14.04 -26.04 -1.09
C ILE A 511 -13.41 -27.17 -0.28
N ASN A 512 -12.27 -27.67 -0.78
CA ASN A 512 -11.49 -28.66 -0.07
C ASN A 512 -10.51 -27.95 0.87
N LEU A 513 -10.60 -28.26 2.16
CA LEU A 513 -9.66 -27.80 3.19
C LEU A 513 -8.82 -29.00 3.65
N GLN A 514 -7.51 -28.94 3.46
CA GLN A 514 -6.61 -29.98 3.94
C GLN A 514 -6.01 -29.62 5.30
N THR A 515 -6.08 -30.52 6.27
CA THR A 515 -5.56 -30.30 7.62
C THR A 515 -5.23 -31.62 8.33
N CYS A 516 -4.32 -31.58 9.31
CA CYS A 516 -4.06 -32.70 10.20
C CYS A 516 -5.11 -32.82 11.33
N VAL A 517 -5.93 -31.80 11.56
CA VAL A 517 -7.01 -31.87 12.56
C VAL A 517 -8.27 -32.52 11.98
N ARG A 518 -9.25 -32.83 12.84
CA ARG A 518 -10.55 -33.35 12.40
C ARG A 518 -11.27 -32.32 11.53
N CYS A 519 -11.93 -32.78 10.47
CA CYS A 519 -12.73 -31.89 9.61
C CYS A 519 -13.80 -31.14 10.41
N PRO A 520 -13.95 -29.82 10.18
CA PRO A 520 -15.01 -29.01 10.78
C PRO A 520 -16.38 -29.36 10.19
N ASN A 521 -17.44 -28.82 10.77
CA ASN A 521 -18.81 -29.06 10.31
C ASN A 521 -19.12 -28.26 9.04
N ASN A 522 -18.67 -27.01 9.00
CA ASN A 522 -18.83 -26.09 7.87
C ASN A 522 -17.48 -25.61 7.36
N TYR A 523 -17.45 -25.05 6.16
CA TYR A 523 -16.29 -24.33 5.67
C TYR A 523 -16.10 -23.04 6.50
N PRO A 524 -14.94 -22.83 7.15
CA PRO A 524 -14.69 -21.61 7.90
C PRO A 524 -14.81 -20.36 7.01
N TRP A 525 -15.34 -19.28 7.55
CA TRP A 525 -15.42 -18.00 6.82
C TRP A 525 -15.51 -16.82 7.80
N VAL A 526 -15.85 -15.64 7.30
CA VAL A 526 -15.85 -14.35 8.03
C VAL A 526 -16.65 -14.42 9.33
N ASN A 527 -17.86 -15.01 9.32
CA ASN A 527 -18.71 -15.06 10.51
C ASN A 527 -18.53 -16.35 11.34
N ASP A 528 -17.91 -17.39 10.79
CA ASP A 528 -17.61 -18.66 11.49
C ASP A 528 -16.15 -19.09 11.19
N PRO A 529 -15.14 -18.40 11.75
CA PRO A 529 -13.73 -18.71 11.49
C PRO A 529 -13.31 -20.06 12.06
N THR A 530 -14.11 -20.68 12.94
CA THR A 530 -13.80 -22.00 13.48
C THR A 530 -14.45 -23.13 12.65
N GLY A 531 -15.46 -22.82 11.84
CA GLY A 531 -16.24 -23.79 11.06
C GLY A 531 -17.09 -24.73 11.92
N ASP A 532 -17.35 -24.36 13.18
CA ASP A 532 -18.05 -25.22 14.13
C ASP A 532 -19.58 -25.17 13.93
N GLY A 533 -20.11 -24.10 13.35
CA GLY A 533 -21.53 -23.90 13.08
C GLY A 533 -22.37 -23.56 14.30
N PHE A 534 -21.76 -22.95 15.33
CA PHE A 534 -22.49 -22.44 16.49
C PHE A 534 -23.13 -21.09 16.14
N PHE A 535 -24.41 -20.95 16.46
CA PHE A 535 -25.21 -19.73 16.31
C PHE A 535 -25.43 -19.06 17.66
#